data_AF-A0A368FHZ1-F1
#
_entry.id   AF-A0A368FHZ1-F1
#
_cell.length_a   1.000
_cell.length_b   1.000
_cell.length_c   1.000
_cell.angle_alpha   90.00
_cell.angle_beta   90.00
_cell.angle_gamma   90.00
#
_symmetry.space_group_name_H-M   'P 1'
#
loop_
_entity.id
_entity.type
_entity.pdbx_description
1 polymer ?
#
loop_
_entity_poly.entity_id
_entity_poly.type
_entity_poly.pdbx_seq_one_letter_code
_entity_poly.pdbx_strand_id
1 'polypeptide(L)'
;MACYIPDLAAAPFRMTSNGFGRNLVIAEVGGMGNLYPELHKEKQYDIKEICEKCGAPNAFVFGPGACPSRVVGAGELVADANLSENKVYFGE
;
A
#
# COMPACT_ATOMS: atom_id res chain seq x y z
N MET A 1 -2.78 27.82 -12.08
CA MET A 1 -3.02 26.65 -12.94
C MET A 1 -3.17 25.44 -12.02
N ALA A 2 -4.39 25.00 -11.76
CA ALA A 2 -4.63 23.80 -10.95
C ALA A 2 -4.41 22.58 -11.86
N CYS A 3 -3.46 21.72 -11.50
CA CYS A 3 -3.26 20.44 -12.17
C CYS A 3 -4.48 19.56 -11.86
N TYR A 4 -5.31 19.29 -12.87
CA TYR A 4 -6.47 18.40 -12.72
C TYR A 4 -5.97 16.97 -12.53
N ILE A 5 -6.25 16.39 -11.36
CA ILE A 5 -6.01 14.97 -11.11
C ILE A 5 -7.15 14.20 -11.78
N PRO A 6 -6.86 13.25 -12.70
CA PRO A 6 -7.90 12.38 -13.26
C PRO A 6 -8.48 11.49 -12.16
N ASP A 7 -9.73 11.06 -12.32
CA ASP A 7 -10.35 10.10 -11.40
C ASP A 7 -9.58 8.78 -11.43
N LEU A 8 -8.88 8.48 -10.33
CA LEU A 8 -8.05 7.27 -10.21
C LEU A 8 -8.88 6.00 -10.01
N ALA A 9 -10.17 6.10 -9.68
CA ALA A 9 -11.05 4.93 -9.61
C ALA A 9 -11.52 4.48 -11.01
N ALA A 10 -11.45 5.37 -12.01
CA ALA A 10 -11.79 5.06 -13.39
C ALA A 10 -10.65 4.32 -14.12
N ALA A 11 -10.98 3.74 -15.28
CA ALA A 11 -9.96 3.24 -16.19
C ALA A 11 -9.03 4.38 -16.65
N PRO A 12 -7.71 4.13 -16.82
CA PRO A 12 -7.04 2.83 -16.76
C PRO A 12 -6.56 2.41 -15.36
N PHE A 13 -6.68 3.27 -14.34
CA PHE A 13 -6.04 3.08 -13.04
C PHE A 13 -6.79 2.09 -12.14
N ARG A 14 -8.13 2.18 -12.10
CA ARG A 14 -9.00 1.30 -11.31
C ARG A 14 -8.60 1.17 -9.84
N MET A 15 -8.09 2.25 -9.24
CA MET A 15 -7.65 2.26 -7.85
C MET A 15 -8.83 2.25 -6.87
N THR A 16 -8.58 1.85 -5.62
CA THR A 16 -9.60 1.89 -4.55
C THR A 16 -9.97 3.31 -4.09
N SER A 17 -9.24 4.34 -4.54
CA SER A 17 -9.52 5.77 -4.32
C SER A 17 -9.64 6.52 -5.65
N ASN A 18 -10.42 7.60 -5.67
CA ASN A 18 -10.57 8.47 -6.84
C ASN A 18 -9.44 9.52 -6.99
N GLY A 19 -8.54 9.64 -6.01
CA GLY A 19 -7.48 10.63 -6.03
C GLY A 19 -6.58 10.62 -4.80
N PHE A 20 -5.69 11.61 -4.74
CA PHE A 20 -4.79 11.83 -3.61
C PHE A 20 -5.38 12.83 -2.61
N GLY A 21 -5.18 12.55 -1.31
CA GLY A 21 -5.51 13.49 -0.24
C GLY A 21 -4.50 14.64 -0.13
N ARG A 22 -4.80 15.62 0.72
CA ARG A 22 -3.90 16.78 0.98
C ARG A 22 -2.76 16.46 1.95
N ASN A 23 -2.93 15.42 2.77
CA ASN A 23 -1.99 15.04 3.82
C ASN A 23 -1.20 13.81 3.34
N LEU A 24 -0.21 14.06 2.50
CA LEU A 24 0.63 13.00 1.93
C LEU A 24 1.67 12.55 2.97
N VAL A 25 1.80 11.23 3.11
CA VAL A 25 2.78 10.59 3.98
C VAL A 25 3.52 9.54 3.16
N ILE A 26 4.84 9.49 3.32
CA ILE A 26 5.67 8.40 2.81
C ILE A 26 6.02 7.49 3.98
N ALA A 27 5.72 6.20 3.85
CA ALA A 27 6.10 5.18 4.80
C ALA A 27 7.09 4.22 4.13
N GLU A 28 8.33 4.21 4.61
CA GLU A 28 9.33 3.20 4.24
C GLU A 28 9.41 2.19 5.39
N VAL A 29 9.02 0.94 5.12
CA VAL A 29 8.84 -0.08 6.16
C VAL A 29 9.67 -1.32 5.82
N GLY A 30 10.61 -1.65 6.69
CA GLY A 30 11.54 -2.76 6.45
C GLY A 30 12.66 -2.37 5.48
N GLY A 31 12.95 -3.26 4.52
CA GLY A 31 13.99 -3.04 3.51
C GLY A 31 14.70 -4.33 3.09
N MET A 32 15.63 -4.20 2.14
CA MET A 32 16.36 -5.35 1.57
C MET A 32 17.10 -6.19 2.60
N GLY A 33 17.55 -5.59 3.71
CA GLY A 33 18.22 -6.32 4.79
C GLY A 33 17.35 -7.35 5.51
N ASN A 34 16.02 -7.33 5.32
CA ASN A 34 15.12 -8.37 5.82
C ASN A 34 14.90 -9.51 4.80
N LEU A 35 15.33 -9.32 3.55
CA LEU A 35 15.13 -10.26 2.45
C LEU A 35 16.45 -10.95 2.06
N TYR A 36 17.58 -10.23 2.13
CA TYR A 36 18.89 -10.68 1.68
C TYR A 36 20.01 -10.20 2.63
N PRO A 37 21.04 -11.03 2.90
CA PRO A 37 21.30 -12.36 2.34
C PRO A 37 20.49 -13.49 2.97
N GLU A 38 19.97 -13.28 4.17
CA GLU A 38 19.10 -14.20 4.88
C GLU A 38 17.67 -13.64 4.94
N LEU A 39 16.69 -14.51 4.70
CA LEU A 39 15.28 -14.12 4.73
C LEU A 39 14.76 -14.14 6.18
N HIS A 40 14.42 -12.96 6.69
CA HIS A 40 13.79 -12.77 7.99
C HIS A 40 12.27 -12.93 7.90
N LYS A 41 11.78 -14.18 7.92
CA LYS A 41 10.35 -14.52 7.73
C LYS A 41 9.40 -13.94 8.78
N GLU A 42 9.91 -13.56 9.94
CA GLU A 42 9.19 -12.89 11.02
C GLU A 42 8.89 -11.41 10.72
N LYS A 43 9.57 -10.82 9.73
CA LYS A 43 9.34 -9.44 9.29
C LYS A 43 8.12 -9.38 8.35
N GLN A 44 6.96 -9.44 8.97
CA GLN A 44 5.65 -9.26 8.34
C GLN A 44 5.06 -7.94 8.80
N TYR A 45 4.39 -7.23 7.91
CA TYR A 45 3.85 -5.90 8.19
C TYR A 45 2.38 -5.83 7.79
N ASP A 46 1.59 -5.23 8.66
CA ASP A 46 0.18 -4.95 8.42
C ASP A 46 0.01 -3.48 7.99
N ILE A 47 -0.67 -3.23 6.86
CA ILE A 47 -0.84 -1.89 6.30
C ILE A 47 -1.63 -0.98 7.26
N LYS A 48 -2.62 -1.52 7.98
CA LYS A 48 -3.41 -0.75 8.94
C LYS A 48 -2.54 -0.32 10.13
N GLU A 49 -1.71 -1.21 10.66
CA GLU A 49 -0.77 -0.88 11.74
C GLU A 49 0.25 0.19 11.30
N ILE A 50 0.74 0.11 10.06
CA ILE A 50 1.61 1.14 9.47
C ILE A 50 0.89 2.49 9.43
N CYS A 51 -0.34 2.53 8.91
CA CYS A 51 -1.16 3.74 8.84
C CYS A 51 -1.41 4.37 10.22
N GLU A 52 -1.68 3.55 11.23
CA GLU A 52 -1.83 4.01 12.62
C GLU A 52 -0.54 4.68 13.13
N LYS A 53 0.63 4.04 12.93
CA LYS A 53 1.94 4.59 13.32
C LYS A 53 2.31 5.87 12.57
N CYS A 54 1.85 6.01 11.34
CA CYS A 54 2.01 7.22 10.54
C CYS A 54 1.03 8.35 10.91
N GLY A 55 0.12 8.14 11.87
CA GLY A 55 -0.91 9.12 12.23
C GLY A 55 -1.99 9.29 11.15
N ALA A 56 -2.16 8.31 10.27
CA ALA A 56 -3.08 8.32 9.13
C ALA A 56 -3.97 7.06 9.09
N PRO A 57 -4.76 6.75 10.14
CA PRO A 57 -5.44 5.45 10.30
C PRO A 57 -6.51 5.15 9.22
N ASN A 58 -7.02 6.18 8.54
CA ASN A 58 -8.03 6.05 7.48
C ASN A 58 -7.44 6.39 6.09
N ALA A 59 -6.15 6.13 5.88
CA ALA A 59 -5.48 6.48 4.64
C ALA A 59 -5.92 5.60 3.46
N PHE A 60 -5.81 6.18 2.26
CA PHE A 60 -5.61 5.45 1.03
C PHE A 60 -4.10 5.22 0.85
N VAL A 61 -3.70 3.96 0.66
CA VAL A 61 -2.31 3.51 0.56
C VAL A 61 -2.10 2.83 -0.77
N PHE A 62 -1.01 3.19 -1.45
CA PHE A 62 -0.56 2.50 -2.65
C PHE A 62 0.96 2.49 -2.70
N GLY A 63 1.54 1.48 -3.35
CA GLY A 63 2.98 1.40 -3.55
C GLY A 63 3.50 -0.03 -3.72
N PRO A 64 4.80 -0.17 -4.03
CA PRO A 64 5.45 -1.47 -4.17
C PRO A 64 5.84 -2.07 -2.81
N GLY A 65 5.96 -3.39 -2.75
CA GLY A 65 6.52 -4.11 -1.61
C GLY A 65 6.71 -5.59 -1.90
N ALA A 66 7.26 -6.34 -0.94
CA ALA A 66 7.24 -7.78 -1.01
C ALA A 66 5.86 -8.32 -0.62
N CYS A 67 5.38 -9.34 -1.31
CA CYS A 67 4.08 -9.92 -1.01
C CYS A 67 4.07 -10.66 0.34
N PRO A 68 2.97 -10.61 1.12
CA PRO A 68 2.87 -11.32 2.40
C PRO A 68 3.01 -12.83 2.19
N SER A 69 4.19 -13.34 2.52
CA SER A 69 4.58 -14.70 2.17
C SER A 69 3.73 -15.79 2.83
N ARG A 70 3.09 -15.47 3.96
CA ARG A 70 2.14 -16.36 4.64
C ARG A 70 0.82 -16.55 3.89
N VAL A 71 0.47 -15.62 3.01
CA VAL A 71 -0.80 -15.64 2.26
C VAL A 71 -0.59 -16.17 0.85
N VAL A 72 0.49 -15.74 0.17
CA VAL A 72 0.69 -16.02 -1.27
C VAL A 72 2.02 -16.72 -1.60
N GLY A 73 2.89 -16.99 -0.63
CA GLY A 73 4.22 -17.55 -0.88
C GLY A 73 5.29 -16.51 -1.17
N ALA A 74 5.66 -16.30 -2.43
CA ALA A 74 6.70 -15.33 -2.81
C ALA A 74 6.27 -14.53 -4.03
N GLY A 75 6.55 -13.22 -4.04
CA GLY A 75 6.21 -12.34 -5.15
C GLY A 75 6.29 -10.87 -4.77
N GLU A 76 5.91 -10.03 -5.73
CA GLU A 76 5.79 -8.57 -5.57
C GLU A 76 4.36 -8.20 -5.16
N LEU A 77 4.24 -7.18 -4.31
CA LEU A 77 3.00 -6.53 -3.91
C LEU A 77 2.90 -5.20 -4.64
N VAL A 78 1.79 -4.99 -5.34
CA VAL A 78 1.31 -3.67 -5.72
C VAL A 78 0.17 -3.34 -4.77
N ALA A 79 0.48 -2.63 -3.69
CA ALA A 79 -0.51 -2.26 -2.70
C ALA A 79 -1.49 -1.25 -3.29
N ASP A 80 -2.78 -1.48 -3.04
CA ASP A 80 -3.88 -0.55 -3.27
C ASP A 80 -4.97 -0.86 -2.23
N ALA A 81 -5.00 -0.06 -1.17
CA ALA A 81 -5.89 -0.23 -0.04
C ALA A 81 -6.45 1.11 0.43
N ASN A 82 -7.77 1.20 0.53
CA ASN A 82 -8.48 2.35 1.06
C ASN A 82 -9.11 1.98 2.41
N LEU A 83 -8.44 2.38 3.49
CA LEU A 83 -8.87 2.07 4.86
C LEU A 83 -10.09 2.90 5.29
N SER A 84 -10.36 4.04 4.65
CA SER A 84 -11.56 4.84 4.94
C SER A 84 -12.85 4.18 4.45
N GLU A 85 -12.78 3.43 3.36
CA GLU A 85 -13.92 2.75 2.74
C GLU A 85 -13.92 1.23 2.95
N ASN A 86 -12.92 0.71 3.69
CA ASN A 86 -12.66 -0.73 3.83
C ASN A 86 -12.59 -1.46 2.47
N LYS A 87 -11.97 -0.83 1.47
CA LYS A 87 -11.76 -1.42 0.13
C LYS A 87 -10.31 -1.81 -0.03
N VAL A 88 -10.07 -3.02 -0.53
CA VAL A 88 -8.74 -3.53 -0.89
C VAL A 88 -8.84 -4.12 -2.29
N TYR A 89 -7.90 -3.77 -3.16
CA TYR A 89 -7.80 -4.39 -4.48
C TYR A 89 -7.02 -5.71 -4.36
N PHE A 90 -7.64 -6.79 -4.80
CA PHE A 90 -6.99 -8.06 -5.05
C PHE A 90 -6.96 -8.18 -6.57
N GLY A 91 -5.77 -8.17 -7.17
CA GLY A 91 -5.63 -8.28 -8.63
C GLY A 91 -6.47 -9.43 -9.20
N GLU A 92 -6.99 -9.23 -10.42
CA GLU A 92 -7.48 -10.35 -11.24
C GLU A 92 -6.36 -11.36 -11.55
#